data_AF-A0A0C3Q8E2-F1
#
_entry.id   AF-A0A0C3Q8E2-F1
#
_cell.length_a   1.000
_cell.length_b   1.000
_cell.length_c   1.000
_cell.angle_alpha   90.00
_cell.angle_beta   90.00
_cell.angle_gamma   90.00
#
_symmetry.space_group_name_H-M   'P 1'
#
loop_
_entity.id
_entity.type
_entity.pdbx_description
1 polymer ?
#
loop_
_entity_poly.entity_id
_entity_poly.type
_entity_poly.pdbx_seq_one_letter_code
_entity_poly.pdbx_strand_id
1 'polypeptide(L)'
;QSQTIDIPDELKQGLRKFRLARREGIAAFIAKVNKRELVIEEDTRLENISRDLEELIEELPESSPRFVVMAWIHEHSDGRKSYPLILINWTPSGSETGLMTLHASAFNLFQNLVVIAANRTVHQSIEIRDGEEGLTFDAIDALCT
;
A
#
# COMPACT_ATOMS: atom_id res chain seq x y z
N GLN A 1 -0.74 1.56 27.96
CA GLN A 1 0.00 2.63 27.26
C GLN A 1 -0.18 2.38 25.77
N SER A 2 -0.71 3.34 25.02
CA SER A 2 -0.70 3.27 23.55
C SER A 2 0.76 3.51 23.13
N GLN A 3 1.42 2.51 22.57
CA GLN A 3 2.71 2.74 21.91
C GLN A 3 2.45 3.58 20.68
N THR A 4 3.00 4.78 20.65
CA THR A 4 2.89 5.69 19.50
C THR A 4 3.88 5.22 18.44
N ILE A 5 3.40 4.99 17.22
CA ILE A 5 4.25 4.72 16.07
C ILE A 5 4.53 6.06 15.38
N ASP A 6 5.80 6.35 15.13
CA ASP A 6 6.23 7.62 14.55
C ASP A 6 6.28 7.57 13.01
N ILE A 7 6.17 8.75 12.39
CA ILE A 7 6.27 8.93 10.93
C ILE A 7 7.54 9.73 10.61
N PRO A 8 8.59 9.08 10.09
CA PRO A 8 9.78 9.74 9.58
C PRO A 8 9.47 10.66 8.40
N ASP A 9 10.24 11.72 8.24
CA ASP A 9 10.08 12.65 7.12
C ASP A 9 10.46 12.02 5.78
N GLU A 10 11.34 11.03 5.79
CA GLU A 10 11.72 10.23 4.63
C GLU A 10 10.50 9.51 4.05
N LEU A 11 9.63 8.95 4.89
CA LEU A 11 8.40 8.28 4.46
C LEU A 11 7.43 9.27 3.80
N LYS A 12 7.24 10.46 4.40
CA LYS A 12 6.43 11.55 3.82
C LYS A 12 6.96 11.96 2.45
N GLN A 13 8.27 12.15 2.34
CA GLN A 13 8.93 12.50 1.08
C GLN A 13 8.79 11.38 0.05
N GLY A 14 8.88 10.12 0.48
CA GLY A 14 8.69 8.95 -0.36
C GLY A 14 7.30 8.89 -0.98
N LEU A 15 6.25 9.01 -0.17
CA LEU A 15 4.86 9.07 -0.63
C LEU A 15 4.58 10.26 -1.55
N ARG A 16 5.14 11.43 -1.24
CA ARG A 16 5.03 12.61 -2.10
C ARG A 16 5.69 12.37 -3.47
N LYS A 17 6.89 11.80 -3.50
CA LYS A 17 7.61 11.44 -4.73
C LYS A 17 6.84 10.38 -5.52
N PHE A 18 6.35 9.35 -4.84
CA PHE A 18 5.54 8.28 -5.44
C PHE A 18 4.35 8.86 -6.21
N ARG A 19 3.56 9.74 -5.61
CA ARG A 19 2.44 10.37 -6.34
C ARG A 19 2.92 11.20 -7.54
N LEU A 20 3.96 12.00 -7.36
CA LEU A 20 4.42 12.94 -8.40
C LEU A 20 5.09 12.25 -9.59
N ALA A 21 5.51 10.99 -9.44
CA ALA A 21 6.09 10.21 -10.50
C ALA A 21 5.11 10.08 -11.68
N ARG A 22 5.62 10.33 -12.90
CA ARG A 22 4.90 10.02 -14.13
C ARG A 22 4.89 8.50 -14.31
N ARG A 23 3.76 7.93 -14.71
CA ARG A 23 3.57 6.48 -14.79
C ARG A 23 3.02 6.08 -16.13
N GLU A 24 3.42 4.90 -16.59
CA GLU A 24 2.88 4.26 -17.78
C GLU A 24 2.01 3.05 -17.43
N GLY A 25 2.30 2.37 -16.31
CA GLY A 25 1.53 1.23 -15.79
C GLY A 25 1.18 1.31 -14.30
N ILE A 26 0.82 0.14 -13.74
CA ILE A 26 0.56 -0.05 -12.32
C ILE A 26 1.87 0.09 -11.54
N ALA A 27 1.82 0.62 -10.33
CA ALA A 27 3.01 0.77 -9.50
C ALA A 27 2.63 0.84 -8.02
N ALA A 28 3.52 0.37 -7.14
CA ALA A 28 3.25 0.16 -5.73
C ALA A 28 4.34 0.78 -4.84
N PHE A 29 3.90 1.37 -3.73
CA PHE A 29 4.76 1.81 -2.63
C PHE A 29 4.45 0.94 -1.43
N ILE A 30 5.45 0.21 -0.93
CA ILE A 30 5.28 -0.74 0.17
C ILE A 30 5.94 -0.15 1.41
N ALA A 31 5.21 -0.15 2.52
CA ALA A 31 5.68 0.30 3.82
C ALA A 31 5.41 -0.75 4.89
N LYS A 32 6.20 -0.72 5.97
CA LYS A 32 6.08 -1.62 7.11
C LYS A 32 6.27 -0.88 8.42
N VAL A 33 5.77 -1.48 9.50
CA VAL A 33 6.12 -1.03 10.86
C VAL A 33 7.43 -1.68 11.27
N ASN A 34 8.43 -0.86 11.59
CA ASN A 34 9.63 -1.30 12.26
C ASN A 34 9.34 -1.45 13.75
N LYS A 35 9.15 -2.69 14.21
CA LYS A 35 8.81 -3.01 15.61
C LYS A 35 9.89 -2.61 16.62
N ARG A 36 11.16 -2.47 16.19
CA ARG A 36 12.27 -2.09 17.09
C ARG A 36 12.32 -0.58 17.30
N GLU A 37 12.23 0.16 16.19
CA GLU A 37 12.32 1.62 16.20
C GLU A 37 10.96 2.30 16.43
N LEU A 38 9.85 1.54 16.36
CA LEU A 38 8.47 2.04 16.45
C LEU A 38 8.16 3.14 15.43
N VAL A 39 8.67 2.99 14.20
CA VAL A 39 8.38 3.88 13.07
C VAL A 39 7.70 3.13 11.94
N ILE A 40 7.00 3.85 11.08
CA ILE A 40 6.66 3.34 9.74
C ILE A 40 7.83 3.69 8.81
N GLU A 41 8.34 2.70 8.10
CA GLU A 41 9.41 2.89 7.11
C GLU A 41 8.98 2.34 5.75
N GLU A 42 9.56 2.90 4.69
CA GLU A 42 9.45 2.36 3.34
C GLU A 42 10.19 1.01 3.29
N ASP A 43 9.55 0.00 2.70
CA ASP A 43 10.16 -1.32 2.51
C ASP A 43 10.73 -1.44 1.10
N THR A 44 9.87 -1.25 0.08
CA THR A 44 10.26 -1.35 -1.33
C THR A 44 9.28 -0.57 -2.22
N ARG A 45 9.62 -0.44 -3.51
CA ARG A 45 8.76 0.14 -4.55
C ARG A 45 8.85 -0.67 -5.82
N LEU A 46 7.72 -0.75 -6.50
CA LEU A 46 7.58 -1.41 -7.79
C LEU A 46 6.99 -0.45 -8.81
N GLU A 47 7.45 -0.54 -10.05
CA GLU A 47 6.96 0.24 -11.18
C GLU A 47 6.68 -0.65 -12.38
N ASN A 48 5.64 -0.32 -13.15
CA ASN A 48 5.21 -1.05 -14.34
C ASN A 48 4.82 -2.51 -14.07
N ILE A 49 4.20 -2.75 -12.91
CA ILE A 49 3.68 -4.06 -12.50
C ILE A 49 2.72 -4.58 -13.58
N SER A 50 2.91 -5.83 -13.96
CA SER A 50 2.05 -6.59 -14.88
C SER A 50 0.63 -6.75 -14.32
N ARG A 51 -0.32 -7.13 -15.19
CA ARG A 51 -1.72 -7.31 -14.79
C ARG A 51 -1.94 -8.54 -13.91
N ASP A 52 -1.08 -9.55 -13.99
CA ASP A 52 -1.12 -10.74 -13.13
C ASP A 52 -0.67 -10.46 -11.69
N LEU A 53 -0.08 -9.29 -11.41
CA LEU A 53 0.40 -8.85 -10.10
C LEU A 53 1.51 -9.74 -9.50
N GLU A 54 2.13 -10.62 -10.29
CA GLU A 54 3.16 -11.57 -9.82
C GLU A 54 4.31 -10.85 -9.10
N GLU A 55 4.83 -9.78 -9.72
CA GLU A 55 5.92 -8.98 -9.14
C GLU A 55 5.57 -8.38 -7.77
N LEU A 56 4.30 -8.00 -7.57
CA LEU A 56 3.85 -7.48 -6.28
C LEU A 56 3.71 -8.58 -5.24
N ILE A 57 3.16 -9.73 -5.63
CA ILE A 57 2.98 -10.88 -4.76
C ILE A 57 4.34 -11.39 -4.27
N GLU A 58 5.33 -11.49 -5.15
CA GLU A 58 6.70 -11.93 -4.81
C GLU A 58 7.38 -11.03 -3.77
N GLU A 59 7.10 -9.72 -3.78
CA GLU A 59 7.63 -8.78 -2.78
C GLU A 59 6.85 -8.78 -1.45
N LEU A 60 5.65 -9.35 -1.42
CA LEU A 60 4.81 -9.37 -0.22
C LEU A 60 5.07 -10.63 0.63
N PRO A 61 5.48 -10.48 1.90
CA PRO A 61 5.84 -11.63 2.73
C PRO A 61 4.60 -12.35 3.26
N GLU A 62 4.67 -13.68 3.38
CA GLU A 62 3.60 -14.53 3.92
C GLU A 62 3.43 -14.45 5.46
N SER A 63 4.44 -13.94 6.17
CA SER A 63 4.50 -13.98 7.64
C SER A 63 4.68 -12.62 8.31
N SER A 64 4.47 -11.52 7.58
CA SER A 64 4.47 -10.19 8.18
C SER A 64 3.58 -9.22 7.41
N PRO A 65 2.96 -8.24 8.09
CA PRO A 65 2.03 -7.35 7.42
C PRO A 65 2.74 -6.22 6.67
N ARG A 66 2.04 -5.64 5.69
CA ARG A 66 2.47 -4.49 4.89
C ARG A 66 1.33 -3.51 4.63
N PHE A 67 1.69 -2.23 4.54
CA PHE A 67 0.84 -1.24 3.90
C PHE A 67 1.30 -1.06 2.45
N VAL A 68 0.39 -1.19 1.50
CA VAL A 68 0.70 -1.00 0.07
C VAL A 68 -0.15 0.13 -0.47
N VAL A 69 0.49 1.19 -0.94
CA VAL A 69 -0.17 2.25 -1.72
C VAL A 69 0.03 1.93 -3.19
N MET A 70 -1.03 1.46 -3.83
CA MET A 70 -1.03 1.08 -5.24
C MET A 70 -1.61 2.21 -6.08
N ALA A 71 -0.90 2.62 -7.13
CA ALA A 71 -1.48 3.42 -8.20
C ALA A 71 -1.97 2.46 -9.29
N TRP A 72 -3.29 2.25 -9.35
CA TRP A 72 -3.92 1.38 -10.34
C TRP A 72 -4.08 2.10 -11.68
N ILE A 73 -3.97 1.42 -12.81
CA ILE A 73 -4.27 2.03 -14.12
C ILE A 73 -5.74 1.83 -14.46
N HIS A 74 -6.48 2.92 -14.64
CA HIS A 74 -7.87 2.87 -15.10
C HIS A 74 -8.04 3.69 -16.38
N GLU A 75 -8.43 3.01 -17.45
CA GLU A 75 -8.70 3.61 -18.76
C GLU A 75 -10.19 3.94 -18.89
N HIS A 76 -10.49 5.22 -19.07
CA HIS A 76 -11.86 5.71 -19.24
C HIS A 76 -12.34 5.44 -20.68
N SER A 77 -13.66 5.40 -20.88
CA SER A 77 -14.27 5.18 -22.19
C SER A 77 -13.92 6.24 -23.24
N ASP A 78 -13.46 7.41 -22.82
CA ASP A 78 -12.99 8.50 -23.70
C ASP A 78 -11.47 8.42 -24.01
N GLY A 79 -10.80 7.35 -23.58
CA GLY A 79 -9.38 7.11 -23.80
C GLY A 79 -8.45 7.80 -22.80
N ARG A 80 -8.97 8.57 -21.84
CA ARG A 80 -8.14 9.14 -20.76
C ARG A 80 -7.69 8.03 -19.80
N LYS A 81 -6.45 8.14 -19.33
CA LYS A 81 -5.91 7.28 -18.27
C LYS A 81 -5.94 8.02 -16.94
N SER A 82 -6.40 7.34 -15.91
CA SER A 82 -6.32 7.81 -14.54
C SER A 82 -5.57 6.80 -13.68
N TYR A 83 -5.00 7.30 -12.58
CA TYR A 83 -4.24 6.50 -11.64
C TYR A 83 -4.81 6.66 -10.23
N PRO A 84 -5.98 6.05 -9.91
CA PRO A 84 -6.50 6.06 -8.55
C PRO A 84 -5.51 5.40 -7.58
N LEU A 85 -5.44 5.94 -6.36
CA LEU A 85 -4.63 5.35 -5.29
C LEU A 85 -5.51 4.38 -4.49
N ILE A 86 -5.12 3.11 -4.47
CA ILE A 86 -5.74 2.05 -3.68
C ILE A 86 -4.81 1.75 -2.50
N LEU A 87 -5.36 1.70 -1.29
CA LEU A 87 -4.62 1.30 -0.10
C LEU A 87 -4.93 -0.17 0.21
N ILE A 88 -3.94 -1.03 0.06
CA ILE A 88 -4.04 -2.44 0.42
C ILE A 88 -3.39 -2.62 1.79
N ASN A 89 -4.17 -3.13 2.74
CA ASN A 89 -3.71 -3.55 4.06
C ASN A 89 -3.41 -5.06 3.99
N TRP A 90 -2.15 -5.41 3.73
CA TRP A 90 -1.69 -6.79 3.65
C TRP A 90 -1.47 -7.34 5.06
N THR A 91 -2.28 -8.32 5.46
CA THR A 91 -2.32 -8.86 6.82
C THR A 91 -2.35 -10.39 6.81
N PRO A 92 -1.29 -11.04 6.29
CA PRO A 92 -1.29 -12.48 6.07
C PRO A 92 -1.34 -13.22 7.41
N SER A 93 -2.05 -14.34 7.42
CA SER A 93 -2.39 -15.10 8.64
C SER A 93 -1.19 -15.60 9.45
N GLY A 94 -0.03 -15.80 8.81
CA GLY A 94 1.22 -16.22 9.45
C GLY A 94 1.92 -15.14 10.29
N SER A 95 1.36 -13.94 10.38
CA SER A 95 2.00 -12.80 11.04
C SER A 95 2.04 -12.92 12.57
N GLU A 96 3.18 -12.53 13.16
CA GLU A 96 3.35 -12.48 14.61
C GLU A 96 2.34 -11.52 15.28
N THR A 97 1.64 -11.97 16.33
CA THR A 97 0.56 -11.21 17.00
C THR A 97 0.96 -9.82 17.46
N GLY A 98 2.17 -9.67 18.01
CA GLY A 98 2.67 -8.37 18.47
C GLY A 98 2.87 -7.38 17.32
N LEU A 99 3.40 -7.86 16.19
CA LEU A 99 3.56 -7.05 14.98
C LEU A 99 2.20 -6.70 14.36
N MET A 100 1.25 -7.63 14.34
CA MET A 100 -0.11 -7.37 13.86
C MET A 100 -0.84 -6.31 14.67
N THR A 101 -0.66 -6.30 15.98
CA THR A 101 -1.25 -5.29 16.87
C THR A 101 -0.67 -3.91 16.56
N LEU A 102 0.65 -3.81 16.41
CA LEU A 102 1.31 -2.55 16.02
C LEU A 102 0.85 -2.09 14.63
N HIS A 103 0.81 -2.98 13.64
CA HIS A 103 0.35 -2.68 12.29
C HIS A 103 -1.10 -2.17 12.27
N ALA A 104 -2.01 -2.88 12.93
CA ALA A 104 -3.41 -2.46 13.05
C ALA A 104 -3.55 -1.09 13.72
N SER A 105 -2.74 -0.82 14.75
CA SER A 105 -2.72 0.49 15.43
C SER A 105 -2.19 1.63 14.54
N ALA A 106 -1.26 1.33 13.63
CA ALA A 106 -0.69 2.28 12.68
C ALA A 106 -1.55 2.50 11.43
N PHE A 107 -2.51 1.63 11.12
CA PHE A 107 -3.23 1.68 9.85
C PHE A 107 -3.91 3.03 9.59
N ASN A 108 -4.68 3.54 10.55
CA ASN A 108 -5.34 4.85 10.42
C ASN A 108 -4.33 6.00 10.29
N LEU A 109 -3.21 5.91 11.03
CA LEU A 109 -2.12 6.89 10.96
C LEU A 109 -1.50 6.90 9.56
N PHE A 110 -1.22 5.72 8.99
CA PHE A 110 -0.69 5.57 7.65
C PHE A 110 -1.67 6.04 6.58
N GLN A 111 -2.95 5.68 6.67
CA GLN A 111 -3.98 6.13 5.72
C GLN A 111 -4.09 7.66 5.67
N ASN A 112 -4.10 8.31 6.84
CA ASN A 112 -4.09 9.77 6.93
C ASN A 112 -2.81 10.38 6.35
N LEU A 113 -1.66 9.76 6.63
CA LEU A 113 -0.37 10.16 6.07
C LEU A 113 -0.38 10.10 4.54
N VAL A 114 -0.92 9.04 3.94
CA VAL A 114 -1.02 8.92 2.47
C VAL A 114 -1.83 10.07 1.91
N VAL A 115 -2.99 10.39 2.50
CA VAL A 115 -3.83 11.49 2.03
C VAL A 115 -3.10 12.84 2.08
N ILE A 116 -2.41 13.11 3.18
CA ILE A 116 -1.71 14.38 3.41
C ILE A 116 -0.44 14.48 2.55
N ALA A 117 0.44 13.47 2.60
CA ALA A 117 1.73 13.48 1.90
C ALA A 117 1.58 13.37 0.39
N ALA A 118 0.60 12.57 -0.08
CA ALA A 118 0.23 12.56 -1.48
C ALA A 118 -0.61 13.80 -1.83
N ASN A 119 -1.23 14.53 -0.91
CA ASN A 119 -2.18 15.60 -1.28
C ASN A 119 -3.23 15.08 -2.29
N ARG A 120 -3.76 13.88 -2.00
CA ARG A 120 -4.73 13.16 -2.83
C ARG A 120 -5.52 12.19 -1.97
N THR A 121 -6.82 12.04 -2.24
CA THR A 121 -7.63 11.03 -1.57
C THR A 121 -7.19 9.62 -1.98
N VAL A 122 -7.22 8.70 -1.02
CA VAL A 122 -7.26 7.27 -1.31
C VAL A 122 -8.64 7.00 -1.92
N HIS A 123 -8.67 6.35 -3.07
CA HIS A 123 -9.92 6.04 -3.78
C HIS A 123 -10.70 4.96 -3.03
N GLN A 124 -10.01 3.89 -2.64
CA GLN A 124 -10.56 2.78 -1.88
C GLN A 124 -9.46 2.13 -1.02
N SER A 125 -9.85 1.52 0.08
CA SER A 125 -8.98 0.65 0.89
C SER A 125 -9.53 -0.77 0.98
N ILE A 126 -8.66 -1.77 0.92
CA ILE A 126 -9.01 -3.19 1.06
C ILE A 126 -8.04 -3.86 2.05
N GLU A 127 -8.53 -4.82 2.82
CA GLU A 127 -7.68 -5.70 3.64
C GLU A 127 -7.57 -7.07 2.97
N ILE A 128 -6.35 -7.60 2.88
CA ILE A 128 -6.07 -8.92 2.31
C ILE A 128 -5.41 -9.79 3.38
N ARG A 129 -6.11 -10.85 3.77
CA ARG A 129 -5.68 -11.81 4.82
C ARG A 129 -5.27 -13.16 4.25
N ASP A 130 -5.86 -13.52 3.11
CA ASP A 130 -5.73 -14.85 2.48
C ASP A 130 -4.48 -14.98 1.60
N GLY A 131 -3.52 -14.07 1.74
CA GLY A 131 -2.30 -14.08 0.96
C GLY A 131 -2.54 -13.76 -0.51
N GLU A 132 -1.77 -14.41 -1.39
CA GLU A 132 -1.79 -14.19 -2.85
C GLU A 132 -3.19 -14.40 -3.46
N GLU A 133 -3.97 -15.35 -2.93
CA GLU A 133 -5.31 -15.66 -3.44
C GLU A 133 -6.28 -14.46 -3.34
N GLY A 134 -6.05 -13.56 -2.37
CA GLY A 134 -6.86 -12.37 -2.16
C GLY A 134 -6.40 -11.15 -2.98
N LEU A 135 -5.22 -11.19 -3.60
CA LEU A 135 -4.64 -10.10 -4.37
C LEU A 135 -4.70 -10.40 -5.87
N THR A 136 -5.88 -10.25 -6.46
CA THR A 136 -6.10 -10.52 -7.89
C THR A 136 -6.40 -9.23 -8.67
N PHE A 137 -6.14 -9.25 -9.98
CA PHE A 137 -6.47 -8.14 -10.87
C PHE A 137 -7.94 -7.72 -10.74
N ASP A 138 -8.85 -8.67 -10.89
CA ASP A 138 -10.29 -8.41 -10.89
C ASP A 138 -10.76 -7.83 -9.54
N ALA A 139 -10.19 -8.30 -8.43
CA ALA A 139 -10.51 -7.79 -7.10
C ALA A 139 -10.13 -6.31 -6.95
N ILE A 140 -8.96 -5.90 -7.47
CA ILE A 140 -8.52 -4.50 -7.42
C ILE A 140 -9.22 -3.64 -8.47
N ASP A 141 -9.44 -4.16 -9.67
CA ASP A 141 -10.11 -3.43 -10.76
C ASP A 141 -11.56 -3.07 -10.39
N ALA A 142 -12.27 -3.99 -9.73
CA ALA A 142 -13.61 -3.75 -9.19
C ALA A 142 -13.67 -2.63 -8.13
N LEU A 143 -12.54 -2.24 -7.53
CA LEU A 143 -12.47 -1.09 -6.62
C LEU A 143 -12.38 0.25 -7.37
N CYS A 144 -12.08 0.23 -8.67
CA CYS A 144 -11.82 1.41 -9.49
C CYS A 144 -12.94 1.72 -10.51
N THR A 145 -13.88 0.80 -10.71
CA THR A 145 -15.09 0.94 -11.53
C THR A 145 -16.24 1.53 -10.75
#